data_AF-A0A1H3YVJ0-F1
#
_entry.id   AF-A0A1H3YVJ0-F1
#
_cell.length_a   1.000
_cell.length_b   1.000
_cell.length_c   1.000
_cell.angle_alpha   90.00
_cell.angle_beta   90.00
_cell.angle_gamma   90.00
#
_symmetry.space_group_name_H-M   'P 1'
#
loop_
_entity.id
_entity.type
_entity.pdbx_description
1 polymer ?
#
loop_
_entity_poly.entity_id
_entity_poly.type
_entity_poly.pdbx_seq_one_letter_code
_entity_poly.pdbx_strand_id
1 'polypeptide(L)' 'GVNAQPYYVLQGRDGKVLVPPRGYDLSVPGFVEFLRAGTREYGN' A
#
# COMPACT_ATOMS: atom_id res chain seq x y z
N GLY A 1 11.50 -1.85 14.38
CA GLY A 1 11.07 -0.50 13.97
C GLY A 1 11.44 -0.32 12.51
N VAL A 2 10.45 -0.09 11.65
CA VAL A 2 10.68 0.07 10.21
C VAL A 2 11.03 1.54 9.96
N ASN A 3 12.28 1.92 10.20
CA ASN A 3 12.80 3.27 9.91
C ASN A 3 13.33 3.39 8.46
N ALA A 4 13.05 2.40 7.60
CA ALA A 4 13.41 2.44 6.20
C ALA A 4 12.37 3.27 5.42
N GLN A 5 12.83 4.33 4.76
CA GLN A 5 12.05 5.12 3.83
C GLN A 5 12.55 4.84 2.40
N PRO A 6 11.66 4.79 1.39
CA PRO A 6 10.22 5.06 1.43
C PRO A 6 9.38 3.92 2.04
N TYR A 7 8.23 4.29 2.63
CA TYR A 7 7.25 3.38 3.21
C TYR A 7 5.81 3.85 2.91
N TYR A 8 5.10 3.11 2.06
CA TYR A 8 3.76 3.45 1.60
C TYR A 8 2.71 2.60 2.31
N VAL A 9 1.68 3.23 2.87
CA VAL A 9 0.55 2.56 3.53
C VAL A 9 -0.76 3.01 2.87
N LEU A 10 -1.63 2.06 2.53
CA LEU A 10 -3.00 2.35 2.10
C LEU A 10 -3.96 2.09 3.25
N GLN A 11 -4.66 3.14 3.70
CA GLN A 11 -5.60 3.07 4.81
C GLN A 11 -7.02 3.33 4.31
N GLY A 12 -7.96 2.52 4.78
CA GLY A 12 -9.39 2.73 4.62
C GLY A 12 -9.96 3.58 5.75
N ARG A 13 -11.28 3.46 5.97
CA ARG A 13 -11.97 4.11 7.09
C ARG A 13 -11.36 3.66 8.41
N ASP A 14 -11.34 4.58 9.38
CA ASP A 14 -10.83 4.35 10.74
C ASP A 14 -9.37 3.83 10.80
N GLY A 15 -8.58 4.11 9.76
CA GLY A 15 -7.18 3.74 9.70
C GLY A 15 -6.90 2.27 9.41
N LYS A 16 -7.92 1.47 9.02
CA LYS A 16 -7.76 0.06 8.64
C LYS A 16 -6.72 -0.05 7.53
N VAL A 17 -5.64 -0.80 7.76
CA VAL A 17 -4.66 -1.12 6.71
C VAL A 17 -5.33 -2.06 5.71
N LEU A 18 -5.35 -1.65 4.44
CA LEU A 18 -6.03 -2.38 3.37
C LEU A 18 -5.15 -3.48 2.78
N VAL A 19 -3.86 -3.19 2.59
CA VAL A 19 -2.89 -4.13 2.02
C VAL A 19 -1.56 -4.01 2.77
N PRO A 20 -0.68 -5.03 2.72
CA PRO A 20 0.64 -4.94 3.30
C PRO A 20 1.39 -3.69 2.81
N PRO A 21 2.00 -2.90 3.72
CA PRO A 21 2.77 -1.71 3.34
C PRO A 21 3.91 -2.02 2.37
N ARG A 22 4.15 -1.11 1.44
CA ARG A 22 5.18 -1.25 0.40
C ARG A 22 6.42 -0.43 0.76
N GLY A 23 7.59 -1.07 0.71
CA GLY A 23 8.90 -0.41 0.86
C GLY A 23 9.50 0.08 -0.46
N TYR A 24 10.81 0.29 -0.49
CA TYR A 24 11.54 0.64 -1.71
C TYR A 24 11.46 -0.45 -2.78
N ASP A 25 10.92 -0.10 -3.95
CA ASP A 25 10.90 -0.93 -5.16
C ASP A 25 10.66 -0.01 -6.37
N LEU A 26 11.55 -0.09 -7.37
CA LEU A 26 11.52 0.75 -8.58
C LEU A 26 10.52 0.27 -9.65
N SER A 27 9.84 -0.85 -9.44
CA SER A 27 8.85 -1.39 -10.37
C SER A 27 7.60 -0.50 -10.43
N VAL A 28 7.48 0.28 -11.51
CA VAL A 28 6.27 1.06 -11.80
C VAL A 28 5.02 0.16 -11.92
N PRO A 29 5.03 -0.96 -12.68
CA PRO A 29 3.88 -1.86 -12.73
C PRO A 29 3.53 -2.42 -11.35
N GLY A 30 4.54 -2.76 -10.54
CA GLY A 30 4.33 -3.22 -9.17
C GLY A 30 3.66 -2.18 -8.28
N PHE A 31 4.03 -0.91 -8.43
CA PHE A 31 3.40 0.18 -7.68
C PHE A 31 1.95 0.40 -8.09
N VAL A 32 1.65 0.30 -9.39
CA VAL A 32 0.26 0.37 -9.89
C VAL A 32 -0.58 -0.79 -9.34
N GLU A 33 -0.06 -2.01 -9.32
CA GLU A 33 -0.79 -3.15 -8.75
C GLU A 33 -1.03 -3.02 -7.25
N PHE A 34 -0.06 -2.47 -6.51
CA PHE A 34 -0.25 -2.12 -5.09
C PHE A 34 -1.43 -1.17 -4.87
N LEU A 35 -1.55 -0.11 -5.69
CA LEU A 35 -2.67 0.83 -5.61
C LEU A 35 -4.01 0.15 -5.97
N ARG A 36 -4.03 -0.65 -7.04
CA ARG A 36 -5.23 -1.39 -7.47
C ARG A 36 -5.72 -2.36 -6.39
N ALA A 37 -4.80 -3.03 -5.70
CA ALA A 37 -5.14 -3.91 -4.58
C ALA A 37 -5.81 -3.14 -3.44
N GLY A 38 -5.31 -1.96 -3.09
CA GLY A 38 -5.94 -1.09 -2.10
C GLY A 38 -7.35 -0.63 -2.48
N THR A 39 -7.56 -0.24 -3.75
CA THR A 39 -8.90 0.13 -4.23
C THR A 39 -9.90 -1.02 -4.17
N ARG A 40 -9.47 -2.25 -4.51
CA ARG A 40 -10.31 -3.45 -4.39
C ARG A 40 -10.71 -3.70 -2.94
N GLU A 41 -9.75 -3.67 -2.01
CA GLU A 41 -10.05 -3.91 -0.59
C GLU A 41 -10.88 -2.80 0.05
N TYR A 42 -10.79 -1.56 -0.43
CA TYR A 42 -11.63 -0.47 0.07
C TYR A 42 -13.11 -0.63 -0.29
N GLY A 43 -13.41 -1.31 -1.40
CA GLY A 43 -14.79 -1.54 -1.87
C GLY A 43 -15.46 -2.79 -1.31
N ASN A 44 -14.71 -3.64 -0.61
CA ASN A 44 -15.21 -4.83 0.09
C ASN A 44 -15.82 -4.47 1.45
#